data_AF-V9LJ49-F1
#
_entry.id   AF-V9LJ49-F1
#
_cell.length_a   1.000
_cell.length_b   1.000
_cell.length_c   1.000
_cell.angle_alpha   90.00
_cell.angle_beta   90.00
_cell.angle_gamma   90.00
#
_symmetry.space_group_name_H-M   'P 1'
#
loop_
_entity.id
_entity.type
_entity.pdbx_description
1 polymer ?
#
loop_
_entity_poly.entity_id
_entity_poly.type
_entity_poly.pdbx_seq_one_letter_code
_entity_poly.pdbx_strand_id
1 'polypeptide(L)'
;LMVFFSSLQHELSLIYESSTNGQKWEGRALIPWSYFPPAVNNFNAYAIHGSGAARVYEALYPVPKHKVMEGQEPDFHRLEYFKDFNLKSTMKEDWEQPNSDLWESASGIRS
;
A
#
# COMPACT_ATOMS: atom_id res chain seq x y z
N LEU A 1 -3.40 1.20 3.51
CA LEU A 1 -4.00 -0.07 3.09
C LEU A 1 -3.40 -0.45 1.73
N MET A 2 -2.47 -1.40 1.72
CA MET A 2 -2.02 -2.06 0.51
C MET A 2 -3.06 -3.15 0.22
N VAL A 3 -3.82 -3.01 -0.86
CA VAL A 3 -4.90 -3.95 -1.17
C VAL A 3 -4.32 -5.09 -2.00
N PHE A 4 -4.13 -6.25 -1.38
CA PHE A 4 -3.90 -7.50 -2.09
C PHE A 4 -5.23 -7.93 -2.73
N PHE A 5 -5.28 -7.99 -4.07
CA PHE A 5 -6.40 -8.60 -4.78
C PHE A 5 -6.43 -10.10 -4.47
N SER A 6 -7.65 -10.61 -4.25
CA SER A 6 -7.95 -11.96 -3.83
C SER A 6 -7.56 -13.01 -4.88
N SER A 7 -6.38 -13.59 -4.70
CA SER A 7 -6.17 -15.04 -4.86
C SER A 7 -5.12 -15.46 -3.83
N LEU A 8 -5.45 -15.25 -2.55
CA LEU A 8 -4.62 -15.66 -1.41
C LEU A 8 -4.65 -17.18 -1.32
N GLN A 9 -3.64 -17.85 -1.89
CA GLN A 9 -3.41 -19.24 -1.54
C GLN A 9 -2.74 -19.38 -0.16
N HIS A 10 -2.11 -18.32 0.39
CA HIS A 10 -1.61 -18.30 1.77
C HIS A 10 -1.59 -16.86 2.34
N GLU A 11 -1.97 -16.69 3.61
CA GLU A 11 -1.73 -15.44 4.36
C GLU A 11 -0.22 -15.23 4.50
N LEU A 12 0.29 -14.10 4.00
CA LEU A 12 1.73 -13.82 4.01
C LEU A 12 2.16 -13.27 5.38
N SER A 13 3.11 -13.94 6.04
CA SER A 13 3.65 -13.53 7.34
C SER A 13 4.34 -12.17 7.28
N LEU A 14 4.07 -11.31 8.25
CA LEU A 14 4.68 -9.98 8.39
C LEU A 14 5.31 -9.81 9.77
N ILE A 15 6.51 -9.23 9.81
CA ILE A 15 7.12 -8.79 11.07
C ILE A 15 6.66 -7.35 11.31
N TYR A 16 6.06 -7.09 12.47
CA TYR A 16 5.65 -5.75 12.85
C TYR A 16 5.85 -5.51 14.34
N GLU A 17 6.01 -4.25 14.69
CA GLU A 17 6.02 -3.77 16.07
C GLU A 17 5.11 -2.56 16.18
N SER A 18 4.52 -2.38 17.36
CA SER A 18 3.75 -1.19 17.68
C SER A 18 3.97 -0.79 19.13
N SER A 19 4.03 0.51 19.38
CA SER A 19 4.10 1.08 20.72
C SER A 19 3.14 2.25 20.85
N THR A 20 2.67 2.46 22.07
CA THR A 20 1.81 3.60 22.43
C THR A 20 2.52 4.47 23.45
N ASN A 21 2.54 5.78 23.22
CA ASN A 21 3.03 6.78 24.14
C ASN A 21 1.97 7.86 24.34
N GLY A 22 1.15 7.69 25.39
CA GLY A 22 0.01 8.55 25.68
C GLY A 22 -1.01 8.54 24.55
N GLN A 23 -1.19 9.69 23.89
CA GLN A 23 -2.12 9.87 22.77
C GLN A 23 -1.53 9.56 21.40
N LYS A 24 -0.26 9.12 21.34
CA LYS A 24 0.42 8.75 20.10
C LYS A 24 0.66 7.25 20.06
N TRP A 25 0.55 6.68 18.88
CA TRP A 25 1.02 5.33 18.61
C TRP A 25 2.01 5.38 17.46
N GLU A 26 2.98 4.48 17.48
CA GLU A 26 3.91 4.25 16.40
C GLU A 26 3.86 2.78 16.02
N GLY A 27 3.80 2.49 14.72
CA GLY A 27 3.85 1.14 14.19
C GLY A 27 4.92 1.05 13.11
N ARG A 28 5.68 -0.05 13.10
CA ARG A 28 6.63 -0.38 12.04
C ARG A 28 6.33 -1.77 11.53
N ALA A 29 6.41 -1.97 10.22
CA ALA A 29 6.26 -3.27 9.59
C ALA A 29 7.40 -3.48 8.59
N LEU A 30 7.93 -4.70 8.56
CA LEU A 30 8.89 -5.16 7.57
C LEU A 30 8.15 -6.04 6.57
N ILE A 31 8.07 -5.58 5.32
CA ILE A 31 7.46 -6.30 4.22
C ILE A 31 8.60 -6.90 3.37
N PRO A 32 8.72 -8.24 3.28
CA PRO A 32 9.69 -8.88 2.41
C PRO A 32 9.53 -8.43 0.96
N TRP A 33 10.66 -8.22 0.27
CA TRP A 33 10.65 -7.80 -1.12
C TRP A 33 9.94 -8.76 -2.06
N SER A 34 10.06 -10.06 -1.80
CA SER A 34 9.37 -11.10 -2.56
C SER A 34 7.85 -10.97 -2.52
N TYR A 35 7.26 -10.18 -1.62
CA TYR A 35 5.81 -10.00 -1.60
C TYR A 35 5.32 -9.03 -2.67
N PHE A 36 6.20 -8.16 -3.20
CA PHE A 36 5.83 -7.21 -4.23
C PHE A 36 5.82 -7.87 -5.61
N PRO A 37 4.78 -7.62 -6.44
CA PRO A 37 4.82 -8.02 -7.84
C PRO A 37 5.99 -7.35 -8.57
N PRO A 38 6.49 -7.97 -9.66
CA PRO A 38 7.54 -7.34 -10.47
C PRO A 38 7.09 -5.99 -11.01
N ALA A 39 8.01 -5.03 -11.05
CA ALA A 39 7.82 -3.70 -11.64
C ALA A 39 6.74 -2.81 -11.00
N VAL A 40 6.41 -3.02 -9.73
CA VAL A 40 5.57 -2.05 -8.98
C VAL A 40 6.37 -0.80 -8.65
N ASN A 41 5.94 0.33 -9.17
CA ASN A 41 6.61 1.63 -9.01
C ASN A 41 5.66 2.76 -8.61
N ASN A 42 4.40 2.48 -8.26
CA ASN A 42 3.44 3.48 -7.79
C ASN A 42 2.92 3.11 -6.40
N PHE A 43 2.76 4.10 -5.52
CA PHE A 43 2.22 3.89 -4.18
C PHE A 43 1.31 5.03 -3.71
N ASN A 44 0.51 4.71 -2.69
CA ASN A 44 -0.20 5.66 -1.85
C ASN A 44 -0.24 5.11 -0.42
N ALA A 45 -0.53 5.96 0.55
CA ALA A 45 -0.71 5.57 1.94
C ALA A 45 -1.98 6.23 2.48
N TYR A 46 -2.68 5.55 3.38
CA TYR A 46 -3.97 5.98 3.90
C TYR A 46 -4.02 5.87 5.42
N ALA A 47 -4.67 6.83 6.06
CA ALA A 47 -5.01 6.78 7.48
C ALA A 47 -6.52 6.99 7.66
N ILE A 48 -7.11 6.20 8.56
CA ILE A 48 -8.53 6.28 8.92
C ILE A 48 -8.61 6.37 10.43
N HIS A 49 -9.19 7.45 10.94
CA HIS A 49 -9.34 7.67 12.38
C HIS A 49 -10.66 8.37 12.70
N GLY A 50 -11.01 8.44 13.98
CA GLY A 50 -12.35 8.88 14.41
C GLY A 50 -13.46 7.85 14.14
N SER A 51 -14.70 8.21 14.49
CA SER A 51 -15.85 7.32 14.42
C SER A 51 -17.13 8.06 14.03
N GLY A 52 -18.06 7.34 13.38
CA GLY A 52 -19.33 7.89 12.90
C GLY A 52 -19.13 9.12 12.01
N ALA A 53 -19.88 10.19 12.29
CA ALA A 53 -19.77 11.47 11.57
C ALA A 53 -18.41 12.18 11.77
N ALA A 54 -17.64 11.81 12.80
CA ALA A 54 -16.30 12.36 13.06
C ALA A 54 -15.18 11.52 12.44
N ARG A 55 -15.50 10.52 11.59
CA ARG A 55 -14.50 9.72 10.90
C ARG A 55 -13.77 10.56 9.85
N VAL A 56 -12.45 10.52 9.88
CA VAL A 56 -11.56 11.23 8.97
C VAL A 56 -10.81 10.23 8.11
N TYR A 57 -10.69 10.55 6.82
CA TYR A 57 -9.97 9.77 5.83
C TYR A 57 -8.85 10.63 5.26
N GLU A 58 -7.62 10.15 5.41
CA GLU A 58 -6.43 10.84 4.93
C GLU A 58 -5.68 9.96 3.94
N ALA A 59 -5.03 10.62 2.99
CA ALA A 59 -4.17 9.97 2.00
C ALA A 59 -2.89 10.78 1.85
N LEU A 60 -1.76 10.09 1.64
CA LEU A 60 -0.50 10.74 1.28
C LEU A 60 -0.64 11.50 -0.04
N TYR A 61 -1.34 10.90 -1.00
CA TYR A 61 -1.72 11.52 -2.26
C TYR A 61 -3.26 11.52 -2.38
N PRO A 62 -3.93 12.59 -1.91
CA PRO A 62 -5.38 12.65 -1.90
C PRO A 62 -5.96 13.01 -3.28
N VAL A 63 -7.21 12.62 -3.47
CA VAL A 63 -8.04 13.14 -4.59
C VAL A 63 -8.10 14.67 -4.48
N PRO A 64 -7.84 15.43 -5.57
CA PRO A 64 -7.99 16.88 -5.56
C PRO A 64 -9.40 17.28 -5.11
N LYS A 65 -9.49 18.25 -4.20
CA LYS A 65 -10.78 18.66 -3.59
C LYS A 65 -11.88 18.97 -4.60
N HIS A 66 -11.54 19.60 -5.72
CA HIS A 66 -12.49 19.93 -6.79
C HIS A 66 -13.03 18.72 -7.56
N LYS A 67 -12.43 17.53 -7.38
CA LYS A 67 -12.88 16.25 -7.96
C LYS A 67 -13.66 15.38 -6.96
N VAL A 68 -13.87 15.88 -5.74
CA VAL A 68 -14.67 15.20 -4.72
C VAL A 68 -16.09 15.76 -4.78
N MET A 69 -17.07 14.89 -5.04
CA MET A 69 -18.48 15.27 -5.05
C MET A 69 -19.05 15.26 -3.63
N GLU A 70 -20.08 16.08 -3.38
CA GLU A 70 -20.83 16.02 -2.14
C GLU A 70 -21.47 14.64 -1.96
N GLY A 71 -21.34 14.06 -0.76
CA GLY A 71 -21.81 12.71 -0.47
C GLY A 71 -20.96 11.57 -1.07
N GLN A 72 -19.83 11.88 -1.73
CA GLN A 72 -18.94 10.85 -2.24
C GLN A 72 -18.26 10.08 -1.10
N GLU A 73 -18.41 8.76 -1.12
CA GLU A 73 -17.71 7.88 -0.17
C GLU A 73 -16.22 7.72 -0.54
N PRO A 74 -15.35 7.44 0.45
CA PRO A 74 -13.93 7.18 0.20
C PRO A 74 -13.72 5.94 -0.68
N ASP A 75 -12.94 6.10 -1.75
CA ASP A 75 -12.46 4.99 -2.58
C ASP A 75 -10.92 4.99 -2.63
N PHE A 76 -10.32 3.98 -2.00
CA PHE A 76 -8.87 3.82 -1.90
C PHE A 76 -8.24 3.12 -3.12
N HIS A 77 -9.06 2.66 -4.08
CA HIS A 77 -8.63 1.94 -5.28
C HIS A 77 -8.50 2.83 -6.50
N ARG A 78 -8.56 4.16 -6.33
CA ARG A 78 -8.36 5.14 -7.40
C ARG A 78 -6.89 5.24 -7.78
N LEU A 79 -6.44 4.27 -8.58
CA LEU A 79 -5.04 4.12 -9.00
C LEU A 79 -4.47 5.37 -9.68
N GLU A 80 -5.31 6.21 -10.27
CA GLU A 80 -4.90 7.46 -10.92
C GLU A 80 -4.32 8.51 -9.95
N TYR A 81 -4.46 8.32 -8.62
CA TYR A 81 -3.83 9.18 -7.61
C TYR A 81 -2.61 8.58 -6.94
N PHE A 82 -2.24 7.34 -7.30
CA PHE A 82 -0.98 6.77 -6.84
C PHE A 82 0.16 7.51 -7.54
N LYS A 83 1.22 7.81 -6.80
CA LYS A 83 2.39 8.49 -7.36
C LYS A 83 3.58 7.57 -7.41
N ASP A 84 4.53 7.94 -8.27
CA ASP A 84 5.76 7.21 -8.44
C ASP A 84 6.48 7.06 -7.10
N PHE A 85 6.78 5.80 -6.78
CA PHE A 85 7.61 5.38 -5.68
C PHE A 85 8.89 4.80 -6.26
N ASN A 86 9.93 5.63 -6.35
CA ASN A 86 11.21 5.14 -6.80
C ASN A 86 11.94 4.41 -5.66
N LEU A 87 11.81 3.10 -5.62
CA LEU A 87 12.47 2.24 -4.65
C LEU A 87 14.00 2.32 -4.72
N LYS A 88 14.57 2.51 -5.91
CA LYS A 88 16.01 2.70 -6.09
C LYS A 88 16.50 3.99 -5.42
N SER A 89 15.68 5.04 -5.43
CA SER A 89 16.05 6.29 -4.74
C SER A 89 16.17 6.11 -3.21
N THR A 90 15.49 5.11 -2.66
CA THR A 90 15.52 4.78 -1.23
C THR A 90 16.57 3.71 -0.91
N MET A 91 16.81 2.75 -1.81
CA MET A 91 17.63 1.55 -1.57
C MET A 91 19.03 1.57 -2.23
N LYS A 92 19.35 2.61 -3.02
CA LYS A 92 20.52 2.84 -3.93
C LYS A 92 20.25 2.49 -5.40
N GLU A 93 20.98 3.15 -6.31
CA GLU A 93 20.77 3.08 -7.77
C GLU A 93 21.04 1.68 -8.36
N ASP A 94 21.97 0.94 -7.78
CA ASP A 94 22.36 -0.42 -8.14
C ASP A 94 21.40 -1.49 -7.63
N TRP A 95 20.38 -1.11 -6.88
CA TRP A 95 19.38 -2.04 -6.38
C TRP A 95 18.50 -2.58 -7.52
N GLU A 96 18.35 -3.90 -7.56
CA GLU A 96 17.43 -4.63 -8.43
C GLU A 96 16.39 -5.34 -7.57
N GLN A 97 15.14 -5.37 -8.06
CA GLN A 97 14.07 -6.08 -7.37
C GLN A 97 14.39 -7.58 -7.39
N PRO A 98 14.46 -8.26 -6.24
CA PRO A 98 14.70 -9.69 -6.21
C PRO A 98 13.51 -10.44 -6.79
N ASN A 99 13.80 -11.61 -7.38
CA ASN A 99 12.76 -12.52 -7.85
C ASN A 99 11.82 -12.96 -6.73
N SER A 100 10.62 -13.36 -7.11
CA SER A 100 9.60 -13.81 -6.19
C SER A 100 8.90 -15.08 -6.68
N ASP A 101 9.12 -16.16 -5.94
CA ASP A 101 8.43 -17.44 -6.13
C ASP A 101 6.89 -17.30 -6.06
N LEU A 102 6.39 -16.28 -5.34
CA LEU A 102 4.95 -15.97 -5.23
C LEU A 102 4.36 -15.50 -6.56
N TRP A 103 5.15 -14.79 -7.37
CA TRP A 103 4.69 -14.20 -8.63
C TRP A 103 5.17 -14.98 -9.86
N GLU A 104 6.24 -15.78 -9.74
CA GLU A 104 6.72 -16.67 -10.81
C GLU A 104 5.66 -17.73 -11.17
N SER A 105 4.99 -18.33 -10.19
CA SER A 105 3.93 -19.33 -10.42
C SER A 105 2.66 -18.77 -11.08
N ALA A 106 2.40 -17.46 -10.93
CA ALA A 106 1.22 -16.78 -11.51
C ALA A 106 1.37 -16.45 -13.01
N SER A 107 2.60 -16.50 -13.53
CA SER A 107 2.92 -16.15 -14.92
C SER A 107 2.50 -17.22 -15.95
N GLY A 108 2.11 -18.42 -15.49
CA GLY A 108 1.63 -19.53 -16.34
C GLY A 108 0.19 -19.40 -16.88
N ILE A 109 -0.54 -18.30 -16.59
CA ILE A 109 -1.97 -18.14 -16.95
C ILE A 109 -2.18 -17.23 -18.19
N ARG A 110 -1.11 -16.83 -18.89
CA ARG A 110 -1.22 -16.11 -20.16
C ARG A 110 -0.47 -16.84 -21.28
N SER A 111 -1.14 -17.82 -21.87
CA SER A 111 -0.89 -18.32 -23.23
C SER A 111 -2.18 -18.26 -24.03
#